data_AF-A0A1T0CQM9-F1
#
_entry.id   AF-A0A1T0CQM9-F1
#
_cell.length_a   1.000
_cell.length_b   1.000
_cell.length_c   1.000
_cell.angle_alpha   90.00
_cell.angle_beta   90.00
_cell.angle_gamma   90.00
#
_symmetry.space_group_name_H-M   'P 1'
#
loop_
_entity.id
_entity.type
_entity.pdbx_description
1 polymer ?
#
loop_
_entity_poly.entity_id
_entity_poly.type
_entity_poly.pdbx_seq_one_letter_code
_entity_poly.pdbx_strand_id
1 'polypeptide(L)'
;MSQKQRKGTRVQATQDERGLQAQFEQVEEYSPYPPAEFLHELNKIDPKYVEQVMQMAKSEQEQRHKLQDSQLSEAIRVNTALMDFDKQNIVLMQRGQWFGLVLGVGLLVIAGVALYYAQAVVAGIAITAIIGILIVYVLRQQPKNSPSNQ
;
A
#
# COMPACT_ATOMS: atom_id res chain seq x y z
N MET A 1 4.59 -16.24 -41.47
CA MET A 1 5.46 -16.73 -40.37
C MET A 1 5.02 -16.03 -39.10
N SER A 2 4.61 -16.79 -38.09
CA SER A 2 3.87 -16.34 -36.91
C SER A 2 4.75 -15.49 -35.96
N GLN A 3 4.34 -14.24 -35.70
CA GLN A 3 4.99 -13.36 -34.72
C GLN A 3 4.78 -13.94 -33.30
N LYS A 4 5.89 -14.22 -32.61
CA LYS A 4 5.91 -14.65 -31.21
C LYS A 4 5.31 -13.55 -30.31
N GLN A 5 4.01 -13.67 -30.02
CA GLN A 5 3.39 -13.00 -28.88
C GLN A 5 4.14 -13.42 -27.61
N ARG A 6 4.79 -12.47 -26.93
CA ARG A 6 5.31 -12.72 -25.59
C ARG A 6 4.12 -12.69 -24.62
N LYS A 7 3.63 -13.88 -24.29
CA LYS A 7 2.55 -14.08 -23.32
C LYS A 7 3.13 -13.87 -21.92
N GLY A 8 2.78 -12.75 -21.28
CA GLY A 8 2.98 -12.55 -19.85
C GLY A 8 1.75 -13.04 -19.09
N THR A 9 1.95 -13.84 -18.05
CA THR A 9 0.88 -14.23 -17.12
C THR A 9 1.02 -13.38 -15.87
N ARG A 10 0.08 -12.45 -15.65
CA ARG A 10 0.00 -11.73 -14.38
C ARG A 10 -0.90 -12.55 -13.46
N VAL A 11 -0.36 -12.96 -12.32
CA VAL A 11 -1.08 -13.72 -11.31
C VAL A 11 -1.48 -12.74 -10.20
N GLN A 12 -2.77 -12.49 -10.05
CA GLN A 12 -3.30 -11.85 -8.84
C GLN A 12 -3.86 -12.95 -7.94
N ALA A 13 -3.29 -13.06 -6.74
CA ALA A 13 -3.77 -13.95 -5.71
C ALA A 13 -4.57 -13.13 -4.69
N THR A 14 -5.88 -13.35 -4.66
CA THR A 14 -6.74 -12.76 -3.62
C THR A 14 -7.05 -13.86 -2.62
N GLN A 15 -6.72 -13.60 -1.34
CA GLN A 15 -7.02 -14.51 -0.24
C GLN A 15 -8.36 -14.10 0.37
N ASP A 16 -9.39 -14.93 0.18
CA ASP A 16 -10.71 -14.79 0.79
C ASP A 16 -10.94 -15.94 1.79
N GLU A 17 -11.93 -15.82 2.68
CA GLU A 17 -12.22 -16.74 3.81
C GLU A 17 -12.48 -18.21 3.39
N ARG A 18 -12.60 -18.48 2.07
CA ARG A 18 -12.84 -19.81 1.48
C ARG A 18 -11.63 -20.39 0.74
N GLY A 19 -10.46 -19.75 0.80
CA GLY A 19 -9.21 -20.22 0.19
C GLY A 19 -8.64 -19.29 -0.87
N LEU A 20 -7.41 -19.58 -1.31
CA LEU A 20 -6.67 -18.81 -2.31
C LEU A 20 -7.34 -18.92 -3.68
N GLN A 21 -7.86 -17.80 -4.20
CA GLN A 21 -8.33 -17.71 -5.58
C GLN A 21 -7.24 -17.02 -6.41
N ALA A 22 -6.68 -17.74 -7.38
CA ALA A 22 -5.76 -17.19 -8.36
C ALA A 22 -6.54 -16.88 -9.64
N GLN A 23 -6.65 -15.60 -9.99
CA GLN A 23 -7.14 -15.20 -11.31
C GLN A 23 -5.96 -15.11 -12.28
N PHE A 24 -6.07 -15.85 -13.38
CA PHE A 24 -5.13 -15.79 -14.49
C PHE A 24 -5.65 -14.77 -15.51
N GLU A 25 -5.13 -13.56 -15.46
CA GLU A 25 -5.46 -12.54 -16.47
C GLU A 25 -4.43 -12.62 -17.60
N GLN A 26 -4.91 -12.98 -18.79
CA GLN A 26 -4.10 -13.07 -20.00
C GLN A 26 -3.89 -11.64 -20.51
N VAL A 27 -2.77 -11.02 -20.12
CA VAL A 27 -2.43 -9.68 -20.58
C VAL A 27 -1.80 -9.81 -21.96
N GLU A 28 -2.57 -9.51 -23.01
CA GLU A 28 -2.02 -9.26 -24.33
C GLU A 28 -1.25 -7.94 -24.28
N GLU A 29 0.08 -8.02 -24.31
CA GLU A 29 0.96 -6.86 -24.37
C GLU A 29 0.80 -6.20 -25.73
N TYR A 30 -0.09 -5.21 -25.79
CA TYR A 30 -0.28 -4.36 -26.97
C TYR A 30 1.00 -3.57 -27.25
N SER A 31 1.68 -3.92 -28.34
CA SER A 31 2.78 -3.13 -28.88
C SER A 31 2.24 -1.75 -29.34
N PRO A 32 2.90 -0.63 -29.00
CA PRO A 32 2.47 0.71 -29.40
C PRO A 32 2.63 0.99 -30.89
N TYR A 33 3.28 0.08 -31.62
CA TYR A 33 3.46 0.17 -33.06
C TYR A 33 2.45 -0.69 -33.81
N PRO A 34 1.93 -0.22 -34.96
CA PRO A 34 1.07 -1.01 -35.82
C PRO A 34 1.75 -2.32 -36.23
N PRO A 35 1.01 -3.41 -36.41
CA PRO A 35 1.58 -4.68 -36.84
C PRO A 35 2.26 -4.55 -38.21
N ALA A 36 3.39 -5.24 -38.38
CA ALA A 36 4.20 -5.13 -39.60
C ALA A 36 3.43 -5.49 -40.88
N GLU A 37 2.43 -6.37 -40.78
CA GLU A 37 1.56 -6.77 -41.89
C GLU A 37 0.70 -5.59 -42.39
N PHE A 38 0.18 -4.77 -41.47
CA PHE A 38 -0.60 -3.57 -41.79
C PHE A 38 0.26 -2.48 -42.47
N LEU A 39 1.50 -2.30 -41.99
CA LEU A 39 2.44 -1.36 -42.60
C LEU A 39 2.85 -1.82 -44.02
N HIS A 40 2.93 -3.13 -44.25
CA HIS A 40 3.27 -3.69 -45.56
C HIS A 40 2.13 -3.55 -46.58
N GLU A 41 0.88 -3.63 -46.12
CA GLU A 41 -0.31 -3.35 -46.95
C GLU A 41 -0.45 -1.87 -47.28
N LEU A 42 -0.20 -0.98 -46.31
CA LEU A 42 -0.18 0.47 -46.54
C LEU A 42 0.91 0.90 -47.52
N ASN A 43 2.10 0.29 -47.43
CA ASN A 43 3.22 0.58 -48.34
C ASN A 43 2.93 0.20 -49.80
N LYS A 44 2.05 -0.78 -50.04
CA LYS A 44 1.61 -1.16 -51.39
C LYS A 44 0.66 -0.14 -52.02
N ILE A 45 0.00 0.68 -51.19
CA ILE A 45 -0.94 1.72 -51.63
C ILE A 45 -0.17 3.03 -51.90
N ASP A 46 0.52 3.54 -50.88
CA ASP A 46 1.43 4.69 -50.99
C ASP A 46 2.37 4.69 -49.76
N PRO A 47 3.70 4.70 -49.95
CA PRO A 47 4.68 4.77 -48.85
C PRO A 47 4.45 5.95 -47.90
N LYS A 48 3.83 7.04 -48.37
CA LYS A 48 3.57 8.25 -47.58
C LYS A 48 2.60 8.01 -46.42
N TYR A 49 1.69 7.06 -46.53
CA TYR A 49 0.75 6.72 -45.44
C TYR A 49 1.42 5.96 -44.30
N VAL A 50 2.41 5.11 -44.61
CA VAL A 50 3.20 4.40 -43.60
C VAL A 50 3.95 5.39 -42.71
N GLU A 51 4.57 6.39 -43.34
CA GLU A 51 5.31 7.45 -42.63
C GLU A 51 4.38 8.29 -41.75
N GLN A 52 3.17 8.59 -42.22
CA GLN A 52 2.17 9.34 -41.46
C GLN A 52 1.65 8.56 -40.24
N VAL A 53 1.38 7.26 -40.39
CA VAL A 53 0.94 6.39 -39.28
C VAL A 53 2.07 6.22 -38.26
N MET A 54 3.31 6.06 -38.71
CA MET A 54 4.47 6.00 -37.82
C MET A 54 4.71 7.31 -37.06
N GLN A 55 4.52 8.45 -37.72
CA GLN A 55 4.60 9.75 -37.05
C GLN A 55 3.49 9.93 -36.00
N MET A 56 2.26 9.51 -36.30
CA MET A 56 1.16 9.50 -35.33
C MET A 56 1.48 8.60 -34.14
N ALA A 57 1.90 7.35 -34.37
CA ALA A 57 2.26 6.41 -33.31
C ALA A 57 3.39 6.95 -32.42
N LYS A 58 4.41 7.60 -33.01
CA LYS A 58 5.48 8.25 -32.27
C LYS A 58 4.97 9.40 -31.40
N SER A 59 4.12 10.26 -31.96
CA SER A 59 3.55 11.40 -31.23
C SER A 59 2.65 10.95 -30.07
N GLU A 60 1.88 9.88 -30.26
CA GLU A 60 1.05 9.29 -29.21
C GLU A 60 1.89 8.64 -28.11
N GLN A 61 2.98 7.96 -28.47
CA GLN A 61 3.90 7.37 -27.51
C GLN A 61 4.62 8.45 -26.68
N GLU A 62 5.06 9.55 -27.30
CA GLU A 62 5.64 10.70 -26.59
C GLU A 62 4.63 11.34 -25.62
N GLN A 63 3.36 11.45 -26.03
CA GLN A 63 2.30 11.98 -25.16
C GLN A 63 2.00 11.04 -23.99
N ARG A 64 1.95 9.71 -24.22
CA ARG A 64 1.77 8.70 -23.17
C ARG A 64 2.92 8.72 -22.16
N HIS A 65 4.16 8.91 -22.61
CA HIS A 65 5.31 9.06 -21.71
C HIS A 65 5.20 10.32 -20.85
N LYS A 66 4.87 11.47 -21.45
CA LYS A 66 4.64 12.71 -20.68
C LYS A 66 3.54 12.54 -19.62
N LEU A 67 2.47 11.83 -19.96
CA LEU A 67 1.41 11.51 -19.01
C LEU A 67 1.89 10.56 -17.90
N GLN A 68 2.65 9.51 -18.22
CA GLN A 68 3.25 8.62 -17.22
C GLN A 68 4.19 9.37 -16.28
N ASP A 69 5.04 10.26 -16.79
CA ASP A 69 5.96 11.04 -15.96
C ASP A 69 5.19 11.95 -15.00
N SER A 70 4.12 12.60 -15.50
CA SER A 70 3.25 13.43 -14.66
C SER A 70 2.56 12.62 -13.56
N GLN A 71 1.99 11.46 -13.90
CA GLN A 71 1.35 10.55 -12.94
C GLN A 71 2.35 9.98 -11.92
N LEU A 72 3.56 9.64 -12.35
CA LEU A 72 4.62 9.16 -11.47
C LEU A 72 5.04 10.24 -10.48
N SER A 73 5.21 11.48 -10.96
CA SER A 73 5.55 12.61 -10.08
C SER A 73 4.46 12.89 -9.03
N GLU A 74 3.19 12.76 -9.42
CA GLU A 74 2.06 12.94 -8.51
C GLU A 74 1.97 11.79 -7.52
N ALA A 75 2.16 10.55 -7.95
CA ALA A 75 2.21 9.38 -7.08
C ALA A 75 3.35 9.48 -6.06
N ILE A 76 4.54 9.95 -6.48
CA ILE A 76 5.67 10.22 -5.58
C ILE A 76 5.30 11.32 -4.56
N ARG A 77 4.64 12.40 -5.00
CA ARG A 77 4.21 13.49 -4.11
C ARG A 77 3.19 13.00 -3.07
N VAL A 78 2.22 12.19 -3.48
CA VAL A 78 1.22 11.62 -2.56
C VAL A 78 1.90 10.66 -1.58
N ASN A 79 2.76 9.77 -2.07
CA ASN A 79 3.45 8.81 -1.22
C ASN A 79 4.39 9.48 -0.21
N THR A 80 5.12 10.52 -0.62
CA THR A 80 5.97 11.31 0.29
C THR A 80 5.16 12.01 1.37
N ALA A 81 4.01 12.60 1.03
CA ALA A 81 3.11 13.17 2.02
C ALA A 81 2.60 12.12 3.02
N LEU A 82 2.19 10.93 2.54
CA LEU A 82 1.77 9.82 3.41
C LEU A 82 2.90 9.36 4.33
N MET A 83 4.12 9.23 3.81
CA MET A 83 5.29 8.85 4.61
C MET A 83 5.58 9.86 5.72
N ASP A 84 5.38 11.15 5.48
CA ASP A 84 5.61 12.17 6.50
C ASP A 84 4.53 12.16 7.58
N PHE A 85 3.27 11.88 7.22
CA PHE A 85 2.21 11.60 8.21
C PHE A 85 2.53 10.35 9.05
N ASP A 86 3.00 9.27 8.42
CA ASP A 86 3.36 8.04 9.13
C ASP A 86 4.54 8.25 10.09
N LYS A 87 5.57 8.99 9.67
CA LYS A 87 6.70 9.35 10.56
C LYS A 87 6.23 10.09 11.80
N GLN A 88 5.33 11.07 11.64
CA GLN A 88 4.79 11.80 12.80
C GLN A 88 4.01 10.86 13.73
N ASN A 89 3.18 9.97 13.18
CA ASN A 89 2.45 8.98 13.97
C ASN A 89 3.37 8.01 14.72
N ILE A 90 4.45 7.55 14.10
CA ILE A 90 5.44 6.68 14.73
C ILE A 90 6.10 7.39 15.93
N VAL A 91 6.48 8.66 15.77
CA VAL A 91 7.08 9.46 16.87
C VAL A 91 6.08 9.63 18.02
N LEU A 92 4.82 9.91 17.73
CA LEU A 92 3.77 10.00 18.75
C LEU A 92 3.53 8.65 19.45
N MET A 93 3.58 7.54 18.71
CA MET A 93 3.40 6.20 19.25
C MET A 93 4.56 5.81 20.18
N GLN A 94 5.80 6.10 19.80
CA GLN A 94 6.97 5.88 20.66
C GLN A 94 6.88 6.69 21.96
N ARG A 95 6.48 7.96 21.88
CA ARG A 95 6.25 8.79 23.09
C ARG A 95 5.13 8.22 23.96
N GLY A 96 4.03 7.77 23.35
CA GLY A 96 2.92 7.14 24.06
C GLY A 96 3.33 5.86 24.82
N GLN A 97 4.23 5.05 24.24
CA GLN A 97 4.76 3.85 24.89
C GLN A 97 5.59 4.19 26.13
N TRP A 98 6.43 5.23 26.06
CA TRP A 98 7.19 5.71 27.22
C TRP A 98 6.29 6.20 28.36
N PHE A 99 5.26 6.98 28.04
CA PHE A 99 4.27 7.41 29.03
C PHE A 99 3.53 6.22 29.67
N GLY A 100 3.09 5.25 28.85
CA GLY A 100 2.45 4.03 29.34
C GLY A 100 3.35 3.22 30.26
N LEU A 101 4.65 3.11 29.94
CA LEU A 101 5.63 2.40 30.76
C LEU A 101 5.85 3.11 32.11
N VAL A 102 6.08 4.43 32.10
CA VAL A 102 6.27 5.20 33.34
C VAL A 102 5.05 5.12 34.25
N LEU A 103 3.85 5.23 33.66
CA LEU A 103 2.59 5.14 34.40
C LEU A 103 2.39 3.72 34.96
N GLY A 104 2.64 2.68 34.17
CA GLY A 104 2.54 1.29 34.60
C GLY A 104 3.51 0.94 35.74
N VAL A 105 4.76 1.38 35.65
CA VAL A 105 5.76 1.23 36.73
C VAL A 105 5.32 2.00 37.98
N GLY A 106 4.80 3.22 37.83
CA GLY A 106 4.28 4.00 38.95
C GLY A 106 3.14 3.30 39.69
N LEU A 107 2.17 2.73 38.95
CA LEU A 107 1.07 1.97 39.54
C LEU A 107 1.55 0.67 40.21
N LEU A 108 2.58 0.02 39.67
CA LEU A 108 3.20 -1.15 40.30
C LEU A 108 3.82 -0.80 41.66
N VAL A 109 4.54 0.33 41.74
CA VAL A 109 5.11 0.82 43.00
C VAL A 109 4.02 1.14 44.00
N ILE A 110 2.95 1.85 43.58
CA ILE A 110 1.80 2.16 44.44
C ILE A 110 1.13 0.88 44.95
N ALA A 111 0.94 -0.12 44.09
CA ALA A 111 0.36 -1.41 44.48
C ALA A 111 1.24 -2.12 45.52
N GLY A 112 2.57 -2.14 45.30
CA GLY A 112 3.53 -2.73 46.24
C GLY A 112 3.54 -2.05 47.61
N VAL A 113 3.53 -0.70 47.63
CA VAL A 113 3.46 0.08 48.87
C VAL A 113 2.11 -0.12 49.57
N ALA A 114 1.01 -0.15 48.83
CA ALA A 114 -0.32 -0.39 49.40
C ALA A 114 -0.43 -1.78 50.05
N LEU A 115 0.14 -2.82 49.42
CA LEU A 115 0.23 -4.16 50.02
C LEU A 115 1.09 -4.17 51.28
N TYR A 116 2.19 -3.42 51.31
CA TYR A 116 3.04 -3.29 52.49
C TYR A 116 2.29 -2.70 53.70
N TYR A 117 1.40 -1.73 53.47
CA TYR A 117 0.54 -1.14 54.51
C TYR A 117 -0.80 -1.90 54.73
N ALA A 118 -0.93 -3.12 54.19
CA ALA A 118 -2.15 -3.94 54.27
C ALA A 118 -3.43 -3.26 53.69
N GLN A 119 -3.26 -2.29 52.80
CA GLN A 119 -4.34 -1.59 52.10
C GLN A 119 -4.77 -2.35 50.85
N ALA A 120 -5.39 -3.53 51.04
CA ALA A 120 -5.78 -4.43 49.95
C ALA A 120 -6.70 -3.78 48.90
N VAL A 121 -7.56 -2.84 49.31
CA VAL A 121 -8.47 -2.12 48.41
C VAL A 121 -7.69 -1.24 47.44
N VAL A 122 -6.71 -0.49 47.94
CA VAL A 122 -5.89 0.43 47.13
C VAL A 122 -5.01 -0.36 46.17
N ALA A 123 -4.42 -1.47 46.63
CA ALA A 123 -3.65 -2.37 45.78
C ALA A 123 -4.52 -2.97 44.65
N GLY A 124 -5.75 -3.39 44.96
CA GLY A 124 -6.70 -3.90 43.97
C GLY A 124 -7.03 -2.88 42.88
N ILE A 125 -7.28 -1.61 43.25
CA ILE A 125 -7.54 -0.52 42.30
C ILE A 125 -6.33 -0.25 41.40
N ALA A 126 -5.12 -0.26 41.96
CA ALA A 126 -3.90 -0.06 41.18
C ALA A 126 -3.66 -1.18 40.15
N ILE A 127 -3.92 -2.44 40.54
CA ILE A 127 -3.78 -3.60 39.66
C ILE A 127 -4.83 -3.59 38.53
N THR A 128 -6.09 -3.27 38.84
CA THR A 128 -7.14 -3.18 37.81
C THR A 128 -6.87 -2.05 36.83
N ALA A 129 -6.31 -0.91 37.29
CA ALA A 129 -5.88 0.17 36.42
C ALA A 129 -4.75 -0.28 35.46
N ILE A 130 -3.76 -1.06 35.93
CA ILE A 130 -2.71 -1.62 35.07
C ILE A 130 -3.32 -2.50 33.98
N ILE A 131 -4.25 -3.40 34.33
CA ILE A 131 -4.93 -4.28 33.38
C ILE A 131 -5.70 -3.46 32.34
N GLY A 132 -6.43 -2.43 32.76
CA GLY A 132 -7.15 -1.54 31.85
C GLY A 132 -6.23 -0.84 30.84
N ILE A 133 -5.07 -0.36 31.29
CA ILE A 133 -4.06 0.26 30.41
C ILE A 133 -3.51 -0.76 29.41
N LEU A 134 -3.23 -1.99 29.84
CA LEU A 134 -2.76 -3.06 28.95
C LEU A 134 -3.80 -3.41 27.89
N ILE A 135 -5.08 -3.52 28.25
CA ILE A 135 -6.17 -3.77 27.29
C ILE A 135 -6.24 -2.66 26.25
N VAL A 136 -6.25 -1.39 26.68
CA VAL A 136 -6.28 -0.25 25.76
C VAL A 136 -5.05 -0.25 24.85
N TYR A 137 -3.88 -0.59 25.38
CA TYR A 137 -2.64 -0.67 24.61
C TYR A 137 -2.68 -1.78 23.54
N VAL A 138 -3.22 -2.95 23.87
CA VAL A 138 -3.39 -4.07 22.91
C VAL A 138 -4.44 -3.72 21.85
N LEU A 139 -5.58 -3.17 22.24
CA LEU A 139 -6.64 -2.78 21.31
C LEU A 139 -6.20 -1.66 20.36
N ARG A 140 -5.36 -0.73 20.83
CA ARG A 140 -4.83 0.36 19.99
C ARG A 140 -3.75 -0.12 19.01
N GLN A 141 -3.03 -1.20 19.32
CA GLN A 141 -2.03 -1.79 18.43
C GLN A 141 -2.64 -2.61 17.30
N GLN A 142 -3.90 -3.01 17.40
CA GLN A 142 -4.58 -3.61 16.26
C GLN A 142 -4.80 -2.51 15.22
N PRO A 143 -4.19 -2.60 14.03
CA PRO A 143 -4.49 -1.65 12.96
C PRO A 143 -6.00 -1.71 12.74
N LYS A 144 -6.69 -0.56 12.89
CA LYS A 144 -8.06 -0.42 12.41
C LYS A 144 -8.04 -0.91 10.98
N ASN A 145 -8.69 -2.05 10.73
CA ASN A 145 -8.76 -2.69 9.41
C ASN A 145 -8.93 -1.58 8.36
N SER A 146 -7.97 -1.53 7.42
CA SER A 146 -7.96 -0.57 6.32
C SER A 146 -9.37 -0.44 5.74
N PRO A 147 -9.83 0.77 5.40
CA PRO A 147 -11.14 0.93 4.78
C PRO A 147 -11.20 0.00 3.57
N SER A 148 -12.17 -0.91 3.59
CA SER A 148 -12.56 -1.66 2.41
C SER A 148 -12.96 -0.64 1.35
N ASN A 149 -12.12 -0.46 0.33
CA ASN A 149 -12.52 0.23 -0.89
C ASN A 149 -13.67 -0.60 -1.51
N GLN A 150 -14.91 -0.23 -1.17
CA GLN A 150 -16.09 -0.51 -1.99
C GLN A 150 -16.23 0.60 -3.02
#